data_AF-A0A7Y0AAU8-F1
#
_entry.id   AF-A0A7Y0AAU8-F1
#
_cell.length_a   1.000
_cell.length_b   1.000
_cell.length_c   1.000
_cell.angle_alpha   90.00
_cell.angle_beta   90.00
_cell.angle_gamma   90.00
#
_symmetry.space_group_name_H-M   'P 1'
#
loop_
_entity.id
_entity.type
_entity.pdbx_description
1 polymer ?
#
loop_
_entity_poly.entity_id
_entity_poly.type
_entity_poly.pdbx_seq_one_letter_code
_entity_poly.pdbx_strand_id
1 'polypeptide(L)'
;MSKLSPDLLVRAATYYDLAQTEQRAVLRDILIAADADPAGFVQQVEQEPFNELNNLPVFYEALAQGADRWSDFFLAEAQRLLAAASSVAEPAKVLTHLREFAFLSTTGFSHRRKLVALFGPILRHANPIFRFHAVQLLGEFVSSSDRVVMQDMQALQRDVNWRVRYVAYLTLLDVEGGAHVAALAWPDWLRAKFFQPFAIA
;
A
#
# COMPACT_ATOMS: atom_id res chain seq x y z
N MET A 1 12.80 -17.81 20.52
CA MET A 1 11.93 -16.67 20.18
C MET A 1 12.83 -15.45 20.12
N SER A 2 13.33 -15.08 18.95
CA SER A 2 14.00 -13.78 18.82
C SER A 2 12.94 -12.75 18.42
N LYS A 3 12.26 -12.21 19.44
CA LYS A 3 11.43 -11.01 19.26
C LYS A 3 12.35 -9.83 19.02
N LEU A 4 11.84 -8.79 18.34
CA LEU A 4 12.53 -7.50 18.31
C LEU A 4 12.85 -7.08 19.76
N SER A 5 14.05 -6.54 19.98
CA SER A 5 14.42 -6.09 21.32
C SER A 5 13.45 -5.00 21.77
N PRO A 6 13.11 -4.91 23.06
CA PRO A 6 12.25 -3.83 23.57
C PRO A 6 12.77 -2.44 23.19
N ASP A 7 14.09 -2.25 23.18
CA ASP A 7 14.76 -1.03 22.74
C ASP A 7 14.44 -0.69 21.27
N LEU A 8 14.53 -1.68 20.37
CA LEU A 8 14.24 -1.47 18.96
C LEU A 8 12.78 -1.13 18.70
N LEU A 9 11.85 -1.70 19.47
CA LEU A 9 10.42 -1.35 19.39
C LEU A 9 10.15 0.08 19.84
N VAL A 10 10.80 0.55 20.90
CA VAL A 10 10.68 1.95 21.35
C VAL A 10 11.22 2.89 20.28
N ARG A 11 12.38 2.57 19.69
CA ARG A 11 12.97 3.38 18.62
C ARG A 11 12.11 3.39 17.35
N ALA A 12 11.44 2.28 17.01
CA ALA A 12 10.48 2.22 15.91
C ALA A 12 9.26 3.11 16.19
N ALA A 13 8.74 3.10 17.42
CA ALA A 13 7.58 3.91 17.79
C ALA A 13 7.83 5.43 17.73
N THR A 14 9.08 5.87 17.94
CA THR A 14 9.49 7.29 17.82
C THR A 14 10.21 7.59 16.50
N TYR A 15 10.15 6.70 15.51
CA TYR A 15 10.99 6.75 14.30
C TYR A 15 10.95 8.10 13.57
N TYR A 16 9.76 8.67 13.41
CA TYR A 16 9.59 9.94 12.68
C TYR A 16 10.09 11.17 13.44
N ASP A 17 10.39 11.05 14.74
CA ASP A 17 10.98 12.10 15.56
C ASP A 17 12.53 12.04 15.59
N LEU A 18 13.12 10.96 15.09
CA LEU A 18 14.57 10.73 15.10
C LEU A 18 15.29 11.53 14.01
N ALA A 19 16.59 11.78 14.22
CA ALA A 19 17.43 12.32 13.16
C ALA A 19 17.55 11.33 11.99
N GLN A 20 17.75 11.83 10.76
CA GLN A 20 17.81 10.97 9.57
C GLN A 20 18.87 9.84 9.66
N THR A 21 20.02 10.12 10.31
CA THR A 21 21.06 9.10 10.53
C THR A 21 20.59 8.00 11.47
N GLU A 22 19.80 8.35 12.48
CA GLU A 22 19.23 7.41 13.45
C GLU A 22 18.08 6.62 12.83
N GLN A 23 17.23 7.25 12.00
CA GLN A 23 16.20 6.58 11.20
C GLN A 23 16.80 5.46 10.36
N ARG A 24 17.85 5.77 9.58
CA ARG A 24 18.56 4.76 8.79
C ARG A 24 19.12 3.63 9.65
N ALA A 25 19.63 3.94 10.84
CA ALA A 25 20.09 2.92 11.77
C ALA A 25 18.93 2.04 12.26
N VAL A 26 17.77 2.61 12.61
CA VAL A 26 16.58 1.86 13.02
C VAL A 26 16.12 0.90 11.92
N LEU A 27 15.95 1.39 10.69
CA LEU A 27 15.51 0.53 9.58
C LEU A 27 16.49 -0.63 9.33
N ARG A 28 17.80 -0.34 9.37
CA ARG A 28 18.84 -1.37 9.23
C ARG A 28 18.79 -2.39 10.37
N ASP A 29 18.65 -1.94 11.61
CA ASP A 29 18.61 -2.81 12.79
C ASP A 29 17.35 -3.70 12.75
N ILE A 30 16.21 -3.18 12.29
CA ILE A 30 14.97 -3.95 12.03
C ILE A 30 15.22 -5.02 10.97
N LEU A 31 15.81 -4.66 9.82
CA LEU A 31 16.07 -5.61 8.74
C LEU A 31 17.04 -6.73 9.18
N ILE A 32 18.09 -6.39 9.94
CA ILE A 32 19.01 -7.39 10.52
C ILE A 32 18.27 -8.34 11.46
N ALA A 33 17.41 -7.82 12.33
CA ALA A 33 16.62 -8.65 13.24
C ALA A 33 15.62 -9.54 12.49
N ALA A 34 14.97 -9.00 11.45
CA ALA A 34 14.04 -9.74 10.61
C ALA A 34 14.75 -10.87 9.84
N ASP A 35 15.92 -10.60 9.24
CA ASP A 35 16.71 -11.60 8.52
C ASP A 35 17.26 -12.70 9.45
N ALA A 36 17.44 -12.42 10.75
CA ALA A 36 17.92 -13.38 11.75
C ALA A 36 16.84 -14.37 12.25
N ASP A 37 15.57 -13.96 12.33
CA ASP A 37 14.43 -14.81 12.71
C ASP A 37 13.17 -14.43 11.90
N PRO A 38 13.10 -14.80 10.61
CA PRO A 38 12.00 -14.34 9.74
C PRO A 38 10.61 -14.76 10.23
N ALA A 39 10.48 -16.00 10.71
CA ALA A 39 9.21 -16.52 11.21
C ALA A 39 8.77 -15.78 12.49
N GLY A 40 9.70 -15.53 13.43
CA GLY A 40 9.43 -14.75 14.63
C GLY A 40 9.05 -13.30 14.31
N PHE A 41 9.71 -12.70 13.33
CA PHE A 41 9.39 -11.34 12.88
C PHE A 41 8.00 -11.25 12.25
N VAL A 42 7.65 -12.15 11.32
CA VAL A 42 6.32 -12.19 10.70
C VAL A 42 5.23 -12.36 11.76
N GLN A 43 5.41 -13.27 12.71
CA GLN A 43 4.46 -13.45 13.81
C GLN A 43 4.29 -12.16 14.63
N GLN A 44 5.35 -11.38 14.81
CA GLN A 44 5.28 -10.10 15.51
C GLN A 44 4.53 -9.04 14.70
N VAL A 45 4.78 -8.92 13.41
CA VAL A 45 4.03 -8.02 12.50
C VAL A 45 2.53 -8.35 12.53
N GLU A 46 2.18 -9.63 12.50
CA GLU A 46 0.78 -10.06 12.50
C GLU A 46 0.02 -9.72 13.79
N GLN A 47 0.74 -9.49 14.89
CA GLN A 47 0.18 -9.10 16.19
C GLN A 47 -0.01 -7.58 16.33
N GLU A 48 0.58 -6.78 15.43
CA GLU A 48 0.40 -5.32 15.46
C GLU A 48 -1.05 -4.94 15.11
N PRO A 49 -1.70 -4.08 15.91
CA PRO A 49 -3.06 -3.64 15.63
C PRO A 49 -3.08 -2.70 14.42
N PHE A 50 -4.15 -2.68 13.62
CA PHE A 50 -4.33 -1.69 12.55
C PHE A 50 -4.83 -0.35 13.10
N ASN A 51 -3.95 0.42 13.73
CA ASN A 51 -4.23 1.75 14.24
C ASN A 51 -3.05 2.71 13.99
N GLU A 52 -3.24 4.00 14.26
CA GLU A 52 -2.24 5.05 13.98
C GLU A 52 -0.97 4.96 14.84
N LEU A 53 -0.97 4.12 15.89
CA LEU A 53 0.14 4.00 16.86
C LEU A 53 0.95 2.71 16.64
N ASN A 54 0.70 1.97 15.55
CA ASN A 54 1.42 0.74 15.28
C ASN A 54 2.78 0.98 14.61
N ASN A 55 3.64 -0.04 14.64
CA ASN A 55 4.95 0.02 14.02
C ASN A 55 4.97 -0.47 12.57
N LEU A 56 3.80 -0.78 11.98
CA LEU A 56 3.71 -1.40 10.65
C LEU A 56 4.38 -0.56 9.56
N PRO A 57 4.19 0.78 9.48
CA PRO A 57 4.88 1.59 8.47
C PRO A 57 6.40 1.45 8.52
N VAL A 58 6.97 1.52 9.73
CA VAL A 58 8.43 1.41 9.94
C VAL A 58 8.93 0.00 9.60
N PHE A 59 8.15 -1.04 9.95
CA PHE A 59 8.48 -2.41 9.59
C PHE A 59 8.45 -2.62 8.08
N TYR A 60 7.44 -2.11 7.38
CA TYR A 60 7.33 -2.23 5.93
C TYR A 60 8.45 -1.45 5.22
N GLU A 61 8.77 -0.24 5.67
CA GLU A 61 9.88 0.55 5.12
C GLU A 61 11.23 -0.17 5.30
N ALA A 62 11.47 -0.78 6.46
CA ALA A 62 12.69 -1.56 6.71
C ALA A 62 12.77 -2.79 5.80
N LEU A 63 11.69 -3.57 5.69
CA LEU A 63 11.65 -4.78 4.86
C LEU A 63 11.73 -4.46 3.36
N ALA A 64 11.24 -3.29 2.93
CA ALA A 64 11.33 -2.86 1.53
C ALA A 64 12.77 -2.67 1.05
N GLN A 65 13.73 -2.41 1.95
CA GLN A 65 15.17 -2.36 1.61
C GLN A 65 15.73 -3.74 1.21
N GLY A 66 15.06 -4.83 1.61
CA GLY A 66 15.34 -6.21 1.22
C GLY A 66 14.19 -6.84 0.44
N ALA A 67 13.49 -6.06 -0.41
CA ALA A 67 12.27 -6.50 -1.10
C ALA A 67 12.43 -7.80 -1.90
N ASP A 68 13.63 -8.10 -2.39
CA ASP A 68 13.94 -9.35 -3.09
C ASP A 68 13.75 -10.59 -2.20
N ARG A 69 14.20 -10.51 -0.94
CA ARG A 69 14.05 -11.58 0.07
C ARG A 69 12.68 -11.59 0.72
N TRP A 70 12.07 -10.42 0.88
CA TRP A 70 10.81 -10.24 1.59
C TRP A 70 9.59 -10.19 0.67
N SER A 71 9.75 -10.49 -0.62
CA SER A 71 8.64 -10.47 -1.59
C SER A 71 7.46 -11.37 -1.17
N ASP A 72 7.74 -12.60 -0.71
CA ASP A 72 6.69 -13.54 -0.26
C ASP A 72 5.88 -12.97 0.91
N PHE A 73 6.57 -12.31 1.85
CA PHE A 73 5.94 -11.63 2.97
C PHE A 73 4.99 -10.53 2.48
N PHE A 74 5.42 -9.61 1.60
CA PHE A 74 4.55 -8.53 1.13
C PHE A 74 3.32 -9.05 0.38
N LEU A 75 3.46 -10.14 -0.39
CA LEU A 75 2.30 -10.77 -1.04
C LEU A 75 1.32 -11.35 -0.02
N ALA A 76 1.81 -12.08 0.99
CA ALA A 76 0.99 -12.64 2.06
C ALA A 76 0.33 -11.52 2.89
N GLU A 77 1.07 -10.45 3.17
CA GLU A 77 0.61 -9.30 3.93
C GLU A 77 -0.50 -8.54 3.19
N ALA A 78 -0.37 -8.35 1.87
CA ALA A 78 -1.45 -7.81 1.06
C ALA A 78 -2.75 -8.64 1.16
N GLN A 79 -2.63 -9.97 1.16
CA GLN A 79 -3.78 -10.86 1.34
C GLN A 79 -4.38 -10.74 2.74
N ARG A 80 -3.53 -10.68 3.77
CA ARG A 80 -3.93 -10.49 5.17
C ARG A 80 -4.69 -9.18 5.36
N LEU A 81 -4.18 -8.08 4.81
CA LEU A 81 -4.82 -6.76 4.84
C LEU A 81 -6.19 -6.78 4.16
N LEU A 82 -6.32 -7.39 2.98
CA LEU A 82 -7.61 -7.53 2.30
C LEU A 82 -8.63 -8.35 3.10
N ALA A 83 -8.18 -9.47 3.70
CA ALA A 83 -9.04 -10.33 4.51
C ALA A 83 -9.51 -9.61 5.80
N ALA A 84 -8.59 -8.93 6.48
CA ALA A 84 -8.89 -8.14 7.68
C ALA A 84 -9.84 -6.98 7.35
N ALA A 85 -9.57 -6.22 6.29
CA ALA A 85 -10.42 -5.11 5.84
C ALA A 85 -11.86 -5.55 5.53
N SER A 86 -12.05 -6.77 5.03
CA SER A 86 -13.37 -7.33 4.71
C SER A 86 -14.18 -7.72 5.95
N SER A 87 -13.54 -7.81 7.11
CA SER A 87 -14.13 -8.31 8.36
C SER A 87 -14.36 -7.22 9.42
N VAL A 88 -14.05 -5.96 9.10
CA VAL A 88 -14.15 -4.83 10.03
C VAL A 88 -15.14 -3.78 9.55
N ALA A 89 -15.66 -2.97 10.48
CA ALA A 89 -16.60 -1.89 10.18
C ALA A 89 -15.96 -0.72 9.42
N GLU A 90 -14.64 -0.50 9.60
CA GLU A 90 -13.89 0.59 9.00
C GLU A 90 -12.72 0.05 8.14
N PRO A 91 -12.99 -0.47 6.92
CA PRO A 91 -11.96 -1.06 6.07
C PRO A 91 -10.80 -0.13 5.74
N ALA A 92 -11.05 1.18 5.68
CA ALA A 92 -10.04 2.20 5.37
C ALA A 92 -8.87 2.19 6.36
N LYS A 93 -9.13 1.96 7.66
CA LYS A 93 -8.09 1.88 8.70
C LYS A 93 -7.11 0.73 8.47
N VAL A 94 -7.57 -0.36 7.87
CA VAL A 94 -6.71 -1.50 7.50
C VAL A 94 -6.03 -1.24 6.16
N LEU A 95 -6.80 -0.84 5.14
CA LEU A 95 -6.31 -0.70 3.77
C LEU A 95 -5.33 0.47 3.58
N THR A 96 -5.32 1.47 4.47
CA THR A 96 -4.31 2.54 4.40
C THR A 96 -2.88 2.02 4.52
N HIS A 97 -2.67 0.88 5.19
CA HIS A 97 -1.35 0.24 5.30
C HIS A 97 -0.81 -0.28 3.97
N LEU A 98 -1.66 -0.46 2.94
CA LEU A 98 -1.19 -0.77 1.59
C LEU A 98 -0.39 0.38 0.96
N ARG A 99 -0.54 1.63 1.45
CA ARG A 99 0.22 2.77 0.93
C ARG A 99 1.71 2.65 1.21
N GLU A 100 2.07 1.98 2.29
CA GLU A 100 3.47 1.74 2.66
C GLU A 100 4.17 0.80 1.66
N PHE A 101 3.41 0.07 0.84
CA PHE A 101 3.99 -0.74 -0.23
C PHE A 101 4.59 0.13 -1.34
N ALA A 102 4.34 1.44 -1.36
CA ALA A 102 5.04 2.39 -2.23
C ALA A 102 6.56 2.44 -1.94
N PHE A 103 7.01 1.98 -0.77
CA PHE A 103 8.44 1.81 -0.50
C PHE A 103 9.07 0.67 -1.31
N LEU A 104 8.28 -0.25 -1.85
CA LEU A 104 8.79 -1.36 -2.65
C LEU A 104 9.28 -0.83 -4.00
N SER A 105 10.58 -1.04 -4.26
CA SER A 105 11.10 -0.90 -5.60
C SER A 105 10.48 -1.94 -6.53
N THR A 106 9.89 -1.49 -7.64
CA THR A 106 9.32 -2.37 -8.67
C THR A 106 10.35 -3.30 -9.31
N THR A 107 11.65 -2.95 -9.26
CA THR A 107 12.74 -3.79 -9.77
C THR A 107 13.16 -4.88 -8.79
N GLY A 108 12.94 -4.70 -7.48
CA GLY A 108 13.30 -5.67 -6.44
C GLY A 108 12.17 -6.62 -6.04
N PHE A 109 10.92 -6.26 -6.34
CA PHE A 109 9.76 -7.05 -5.93
C PHE A 109 9.40 -8.15 -6.94
N SER A 110 9.69 -9.40 -6.60
CA SER A 110 9.54 -10.56 -7.51
C SER A 110 8.07 -10.96 -7.76
N HIS A 111 7.14 -10.59 -6.87
CA HIS A 111 5.72 -10.97 -6.99
C HIS A 111 4.83 -9.90 -7.62
N ARG A 112 5.42 -8.92 -8.33
CA ARG A 112 4.69 -7.83 -8.99
C ARG A 112 3.45 -8.30 -9.78
N ARG A 113 3.58 -9.36 -10.60
CA ARG A 113 2.44 -9.91 -11.37
C ARG A 113 1.37 -10.55 -10.49
N LYS A 114 1.75 -11.21 -9.40
CA LYS A 114 0.80 -11.83 -8.47
C LYS A 114 0.04 -10.76 -7.68
N LEU A 115 0.70 -9.67 -7.28
CA LEU A 115 0.07 -8.54 -6.63
C LEU A 115 -0.95 -7.86 -7.57
N VAL A 116 -0.57 -7.65 -8.84
CA VAL A 116 -1.49 -7.13 -9.86
C VAL A 116 -2.69 -8.05 -10.06
N ALA A 117 -2.46 -9.37 -10.13
CA ALA A 117 -3.53 -10.36 -10.25
C ALA A 117 -4.45 -10.41 -9.00
N LEU A 118 -3.89 -10.17 -7.81
CA LEU A 118 -4.63 -10.13 -6.55
C LEU A 118 -5.57 -8.91 -6.50
N PHE A 119 -5.09 -7.73 -6.90
CA PHE A 119 -5.85 -6.48 -6.80
C PHE A 119 -6.70 -6.15 -8.02
N GLY A 120 -6.41 -6.72 -9.20
CA GLY A 120 -7.19 -6.49 -10.42
C GLY A 120 -8.71 -6.72 -10.22
N PRO A 121 -9.14 -7.87 -9.67
CA PRO A 121 -10.56 -8.11 -9.37
C PRO A 121 -11.17 -7.11 -8.37
N ILE A 122 -10.37 -6.54 -7.47
CA ILE A 122 -10.83 -5.59 -6.44
C ILE A 122 -11.24 -4.25 -7.06
N LEU A 123 -10.77 -3.91 -8.26
CA LEU A 123 -11.27 -2.75 -9.02
C LEU A 123 -12.78 -2.81 -9.30
N ARG A 124 -13.41 -3.99 -9.20
CA ARG A 124 -14.85 -4.19 -9.39
C ARG A 124 -15.60 -4.45 -8.09
N HIS A 125 -14.93 -4.30 -6.94
CA HIS A 125 -15.52 -4.53 -5.62
C HIS A 125 -16.69 -3.59 -5.35
N ALA A 126 -17.74 -4.03 -4.66
CA ALA A 126 -18.94 -3.22 -4.42
C ALA A 126 -18.67 -1.97 -3.56
N ASN A 127 -17.81 -2.11 -2.54
CA ASN A 127 -17.41 -1.02 -1.66
C ASN A 127 -16.35 -0.12 -2.34
N PRO A 128 -16.60 1.21 -2.49
CA PRO A 128 -15.65 2.14 -3.11
C PRO A 128 -14.33 2.28 -2.38
N ILE A 129 -14.28 2.01 -1.06
CA ILE A 129 -13.04 2.05 -0.27
C ILE A 129 -12.02 1.05 -0.84
N PHE A 130 -12.46 -0.17 -1.12
CA PHE A 130 -11.62 -1.20 -1.72
C PHE A 130 -11.15 -0.82 -3.12
N ARG A 131 -12.05 -0.29 -3.96
CA ARG A 131 -11.69 0.17 -5.31
C ARG A 131 -10.65 1.29 -5.25
N PHE A 132 -10.83 2.25 -4.35
CA PHE A 132 -9.90 3.36 -4.15
C PHE A 132 -8.49 2.88 -3.79
N HIS A 133 -8.36 2.05 -2.75
CA HIS A 133 -7.04 1.55 -2.33
C HIS A 133 -6.43 0.58 -3.35
N ALA A 134 -7.24 -0.19 -4.06
CA ALA A 134 -6.76 -1.03 -5.16
C ALA A 134 -6.16 -0.19 -6.29
N VAL A 135 -6.80 0.92 -6.67
CA VAL A 135 -6.23 1.83 -7.69
C VAL A 135 -4.92 2.42 -7.22
N GLN A 136 -4.85 2.93 -5.97
CA GLN A 136 -3.63 3.50 -5.42
C GLN A 136 -2.47 2.51 -5.47
N LEU A 137 -2.67 1.31 -4.92
CA LEU A 137 -1.64 0.29 -4.91
C LEU A 137 -1.26 -0.13 -6.33
N LEU A 138 -2.25 -0.39 -7.19
CA LEU A 138 -1.98 -0.80 -8.57
C LEU A 138 -1.21 0.27 -9.34
N GLY A 139 -1.34 1.55 -9.04
CA GLY A 139 -0.55 2.60 -9.67
C GLY A 139 0.95 2.40 -9.56
N GLU A 140 1.41 1.89 -8.43
CA GLU A 140 2.84 1.64 -8.18
C GLU A 140 3.34 0.38 -8.93
N PHE A 141 2.46 -0.58 -9.20
CA PHE A 141 2.88 -1.89 -9.71
C PHE A 141 2.43 -2.18 -11.13
N VAL A 142 1.36 -1.57 -11.63
CA VAL A 142 0.79 -1.86 -12.96
C VAL A 142 1.70 -1.32 -14.06
N SER A 143 1.65 -1.94 -15.23
CA SER A 143 2.35 -1.48 -16.43
C SER A 143 1.36 -1.46 -17.59
N SER A 144 1.71 -0.77 -18.68
CA SER A 144 0.91 -0.77 -19.91
C SER A 144 0.71 -2.18 -20.52
N SER A 145 1.52 -3.17 -20.12
CA SER A 145 1.35 -4.56 -20.55
C SER A 145 0.19 -5.29 -19.86
N ASP A 146 -0.31 -4.81 -18.71
CA ASP A 146 -1.39 -5.43 -17.93
C ASP A 146 -2.76 -4.97 -18.42
N ARG A 147 -3.02 -5.20 -19.71
CA ARG A 147 -4.14 -4.63 -20.46
C ARG A 147 -5.50 -4.78 -19.77
N VAL A 148 -5.76 -5.94 -19.15
CA VAL A 148 -7.03 -6.20 -18.46
C VAL A 148 -7.22 -5.27 -17.26
N VAL A 149 -6.18 -5.12 -16.44
CA VAL A 149 -6.21 -4.24 -15.25
C VAL A 149 -6.27 -2.77 -15.68
N MET A 150 -5.53 -2.41 -16.74
CA MET A 150 -5.59 -1.05 -17.31
C MET A 150 -7.00 -0.72 -17.83
N GLN A 151 -7.67 -1.64 -18.52
CA GLN A 151 -9.04 -1.46 -18.98
C GLN A 151 -10.03 -1.30 -17.80
N ASP A 152 -9.89 -2.14 -16.77
CA ASP A 152 -10.71 -2.03 -15.56
C ASP A 152 -10.48 -0.68 -14.86
N MET A 153 -9.24 -0.21 -14.77
CA MET A 153 -8.90 1.10 -14.20
C MET A 153 -9.43 2.26 -15.05
N GLN A 154 -9.38 2.15 -16.38
CA GLN A 154 -9.99 3.12 -17.29
C GLN A 154 -11.51 3.20 -17.09
N ALA A 155 -12.18 2.06 -16.86
CA ALA A 155 -13.62 2.04 -16.57
C ALA A 155 -13.97 2.80 -15.27
N LEU A 156 -13.07 2.85 -14.29
CA LEU A 156 -13.25 3.59 -13.04
C LEU A 156 -13.28 5.12 -13.22
N GLN A 157 -12.89 5.66 -14.37
CA GLN A 157 -13.14 7.07 -14.68
C GLN A 157 -14.65 7.42 -14.76
N ARG A 158 -15.53 6.40 -14.78
CA ARG A 158 -16.99 6.52 -14.71
C ARG A 158 -17.58 5.96 -13.42
N ASP A 159 -16.76 5.69 -12.41
CA ASP A 159 -17.22 5.18 -11.10
C ASP A 159 -18.24 6.15 -10.48
N VAL A 160 -19.21 5.64 -9.72
CA VAL A 160 -20.18 6.48 -9.01
C VAL A 160 -19.52 7.39 -7.96
N ASN A 161 -18.46 6.90 -7.33
CA ASN A 161 -17.71 7.64 -6.32
C ASN A 161 -16.65 8.53 -6.97
N TRP A 162 -16.77 9.84 -6.73
CA TRP A 162 -15.86 10.84 -7.33
C TRP A 162 -14.40 10.69 -6.89
N ARG A 163 -14.12 10.18 -5.69
CA ARG A 163 -12.75 9.94 -5.23
C ARG A 163 -12.10 8.80 -5.99
N VAL A 164 -12.88 7.74 -6.28
CA VAL A 164 -12.43 6.63 -7.14
C VAL A 164 -12.14 7.13 -8.56
N ARG A 165 -13.02 7.96 -9.13
CA ARG A 165 -12.76 8.59 -10.44
C ARG A 165 -11.49 9.44 -10.44
N TYR A 166 -11.30 10.25 -9.39
CA TYR A 166 -10.15 11.13 -9.26
C TYR A 166 -8.83 10.37 -9.15
N VAL A 167 -8.78 9.35 -8.28
CA VAL A 167 -7.56 8.55 -8.11
C VAL A 167 -7.26 7.72 -9.36
N ALA A 168 -8.27 7.15 -10.02
CA ALA A 168 -8.08 6.44 -11.29
C ALA A 168 -7.52 7.37 -12.38
N TYR A 169 -8.02 8.60 -12.47
CA TYR A 169 -7.48 9.60 -13.38
C TYR A 169 -5.99 9.88 -13.13
N LEU A 170 -5.61 10.14 -11.87
CA LEU A 170 -4.21 10.43 -11.52
C LEU A 170 -3.31 9.22 -11.79
N THR A 171 -3.74 8.02 -11.41
CA THR A 171 -2.97 6.79 -11.62
C THR A 171 -2.78 6.49 -13.11
N LEU A 172 -3.82 6.62 -13.93
CA LEU A 172 -3.70 6.42 -15.37
C LEU A 172 -2.82 7.48 -16.03
N LEU A 173 -2.87 8.73 -15.56
CA LEU A 173 -2.00 9.79 -16.05
C LEU A 173 -0.52 9.45 -15.83
N ASP A 174 -0.20 8.90 -14.66
CA ASP A 174 1.15 8.49 -14.29
C ASP A 174 1.62 7.26 -15.09
N VAL A 175 0.79 6.22 -15.18
CA VAL A 175 1.13 4.96 -15.86
C VAL A 175 1.18 5.09 -17.39
N GLU A 176 0.23 5.80 -18.00
CA GLU A 176 0.11 5.92 -19.46
C GLU A 176 0.76 7.20 -20.02
N GLY A 177 1.35 8.05 -19.16
CA GLY A 177 1.89 9.35 -19.56
C GLY A 177 0.82 10.28 -20.17
N GLY A 178 -0.45 10.09 -19.80
CA GLY A 178 -1.60 10.82 -20.33
C GLY A 178 -2.13 10.36 -21.68
N ALA A 179 -1.51 9.37 -22.33
CA ALA A 179 -2.08 8.77 -23.52
C ALA A 179 -3.38 8.04 -23.15
N HIS A 180 -4.50 8.41 -23.77
CA HIS A 180 -5.82 7.78 -23.59
C HIS A 180 -6.55 8.02 -22.26
N VAL A 181 -6.04 8.91 -21.41
CA VAL A 181 -6.73 9.32 -20.19
C VAL A 181 -7.83 10.33 -20.53
N ALA A 182 -9.07 10.05 -20.16
CA ALA A 182 -10.15 11.00 -20.38
C ALA A 182 -9.99 12.19 -19.43
N ALA A 183 -10.36 13.39 -19.88
CA ALA A 183 -10.33 14.56 -19.03
C ALA A 183 -11.23 14.34 -17.80
N LEU A 184 -10.70 14.65 -16.62
CA LEU A 184 -11.46 14.63 -15.38
C LEU A 184 -12.64 15.62 -15.49
N ALA A 185 -13.83 15.20 -15.07
CA ALA A 185 -15.00 16.07 -15.05
C ALA A 185 -14.74 17.29 -14.14
N TRP A 186 -15.14 18.48 -14.60
CA TRP A 186 -14.94 19.74 -13.85
C TRP A 186 -15.43 19.69 -12.39
N PRO A 187 -16.60 19.09 -12.06
CA PRO A 187 -17.02 18.96 -10.66
C PRO A 187 -16.06 18.14 -9.81
N ASP A 188 -15.39 17.13 -10.38
CA ASP A 188 -14.43 16.31 -9.63
C ASP A 188 -13.12 17.06 -9.39
N TRP A 189 -12.69 17.87 -10.36
CA TRP A 189 -11.56 18.79 -10.18
C TRP A 189 -11.82 19.79 -9.04
N LEU A 190 -13.01 20.41 -9.03
CA LEU A 190 -13.41 21.29 -7.93
C LEU A 190 -13.44 20.55 -6.60
N ARG A 191 -14.04 19.36 -6.55
CA ARG A 191 -14.07 18.57 -5.32
C ARG A 191 -12.67 18.24 -4.81
N ALA A 192 -11.77 17.83 -5.68
CA ALA A 192 -10.38 17.55 -5.30
C ALA A 192 -9.63 18.78 -4.78
N LYS A 193 -10.01 19.99 -5.25
CA LYS A 193 -9.43 21.26 -4.78
C LYS A 193 -9.93 21.67 -3.39
N PHE A 194 -11.20 21.40 -3.08
CA PHE A 194 -11.86 21.87 -1.84
C PHE A 194 -12.02 20.80 -0.76
N PHE A 195 -11.89 19.52 -1.11
CA PHE A 195 -11.95 18.39 -0.20
C PHE A 195 -10.64 17.60 -0.28
N GLN A 196 -10.33 16.82 0.76
CA GLN A 196 -9.19 15.90 0.73
C GLN A 196 -9.57 14.64 -0.08
N PRO A 197 -9.12 14.49 -1.35
CA PRO A 197 -9.54 13.34 -2.18
C PRO A 197 -8.95 12.02 -1.65
N PHE A 198 -7.88 12.10 -0.87
CA PHE A 198 -7.18 10.96 -0.27
C PHE A 198 -7.65 10.59 1.15
N ALA A 199 -8.54 11.40 1.74
CA ALA A 199 -9.23 11.04 2.97
C ALA A 199 -10.55 10.35 2.62
N ILE A 200 -10.51 9.02 2.54
CA ILE A 200 -11.72 8.18 2.55
C ILE A 200 -11.96 7.73 3.99
N ALA A 201 -13.08 8.16 4.54
CA ALA A 201 -13.63 7.67 5.80
C ALA A 201 -14.54 6.47 5.53
#